data_AF-A0A0B6ZHU2-F1
#
_entry.id   AF-A0A0B6ZHU2-F1
#
_cell.length_a   1.000
_cell.length_b   1.000
_cell.length_c   1.000
_cell.angle_alpha   90.00
_cell.angle_beta   90.00
_cell.angle_gamma   90.00
#
_symmetry.space_group_name_H-M   'P 1'
#
loop_
_entity.id
_entity.type
_entity.pdbx_description
1 polymer ?
#
loop_
_entity_poly.entity_id
_entity_poly.type
_entity_poly.pdbx_seq_one_letter_code
_entity_poly.pdbx_strand_id
1 'polypeptide(L)'
;SFLYKNEVGQSQIIQTLLPTTADANSITAGQLLCGGLFSTDSLSNWYAAVALLHAIIENPTQKEQLLRVQLTASLGNPPVSLLQQCCNMLSQGGKLQARIGLLMFVCGWLAECPVAVSQFLTNATNVPFLISQVSSSEGEDQEIIQGLCSFLLGICIIYNDDRNESFSKFSLIQIIQNRIGLESFVDKLTQVAQNETYTRAAKKPHLYHMHPNEIVFDYEFTRLFKSLENDILKSVSGKGCSINGRKSSGVGTEDYKSLLKEQENSLQSLRQRLDDQQIKSLNADKTISDLKSQVQQLRDQNALLKAQKATSTTSSSAGEEIESLRREVDSLRLQLQDKDVHKLIPNTFGNENKENGQDDAAVLQASLSRSQADIASKDSEINRLQTELGQIKTSIQQQSIPSTSDGSSSSSELTSRLQGTESQLKTVTDERNTLHDRLRKSNEENLRLTNIIRILEEEKANYDKEKLVLKDELETIKKEQEDLLVLLADQDVRKNKYKEQLKALGQEIKDEDDDDGDDISDDDEDIVDED
;
A
#
# COMPACT_ATOMS: atom_id res chain seq x y z
N SER A 1 16.67 -22.78 15.31
CA SER A 1 15.79 -23.89 15.75
C SER A 1 14.43 -23.38 16.21
N PHE A 2 14.35 -22.46 17.19
CA PHE A 2 13.08 -21.91 17.69
C PHE A 2 12.14 -21.37 16.60
N LEU A 3 12.69 -20.69 15.59
CA LEU A 3 11.93 -20.08 14.48
C LEU A 3 11.64 -21.03 13.31
N TYR A 4 12.26 -22.21 13.27
CA TYR A 4 12.14 -23.12 12.14
C TYR A 4 10.71 -23.67 12.06
N LYS A 5 10.00 -23.37 10.96
CA LYS A 5 8.58 -23.71 10.75
C LYS A 5 7.65 -23.23 11.87
N ASN A 6 8.00 -22.12 12.51
CA ASN A 6 7.25 -21.54 13.62
C ASN A 6 6.86 -20.09 13.31
N GLU A 7 5.82 -19.92 12.50
CA GLU A 7 5.31 -18.60 12.10
C GLU A 7 4.86 -17.74 13.29
N VAL A 8 4.37 -18.36 14.37
CA VAL A 8 3.99 -17.66 15.59
C VAL A 8 5.23 -17.06 16.27
N GLY A 9 6.30 -17.86 16.40
CA GLY A 9 7.57 -17.39 16.95
C GLY A 9 8.21 -16.29 16.09
N GLN A 10 8.14 -16.43 14.76
CA GLN A 10 8.56 -15.39 13.81
C GLN A 10 7.79 -14.08 14.04
N SER A 11 6.45 -14.16 14.11
CA SER A 11 5.59 -13.01 14.39
C SER A 11 5.91 -12.33 15.72
N GLN A 12 6.12 -13.12 16.78
CA GLN A 12 6.50 -12.60 18.10
C GLN A 12 7.80 -11.80 18.06
N ILE A 13 8.82 -12.29 17.34
CA ILE A 13 10.09 -11.56 17.19
C ILE A 13 9.88 -10.25 16.42
N ILE A 14 9.20 -10.29 15.27
CA ILE A 14 9.00 -9.12 14.42
C ILE A 14 8.13 -8.06 15.09
N GLN A 15 7.12 -8.48 15.85
CA GLN A 15 6.26 -7.57 16.62
C GLN A 15 7.06 -6.73 17.63
N THR A 16 8.16 -7.26 18.17
CA THR A 16 9.01 -6.51 19.11
C THR A 16 9.82 -5.38 18.45
N LEU A 17 9.91 -5.35 17.12
CA LEU A 17 10.53 -4.27 16.33
C LEU A 17 9.54 -3.19 15.92
N LEU A 18 8.23 -3.45 16.05
CA LEU A 18 7.18 -2.52 15.67
C LEU A 18 6.77 -1.64 16.86
N PRO A 19 6.28 -0.41 16.59
CA PRO A 19 5.78 0.46 17.65
C PRO A 19 4.61 -0.22 18.37
N THR A 20 4.85 -0.64 19.61
CA THR A 20 3.85 -1.19 20.51
C THR A 20 3.96 -0.49 21.85
N THR A 21 2.88 -0.48 22.64
CA THR A 21 2.82 0.14 23.97
C THR A 21 3.60 -0.65 25.04
N ALA A 22 4.75 -1.23 24.67
CA ALA A 22 5.54 -2.09 25.54
C ALA A 22 6.09 -1.31 26.74
N ASP A 23 6.13 -1.96 27.90
CA ASP A 23 6.70 -1.42 29.13
C ASP A 23 8.15 -1.00 28.90
N ALA A 24 8.44 0.28 29.12
CA ALA A 24 9.75 0.92 28.89
C ALA A 24 10.92 0.32 29.72
N ASN A 25 10.64 -0.64 30.60
CA ASN A 25 11.60 -1.23 31.55
C ASN A 25 12.09 -2.64 31.15
N SER A 26 11.66 -3.21 30.01
CA SER A 26 12.08 -4.55 29.57
C SER A 26 12.85 -4.50 28.24
N ILE A 27 13.97 -5.23 28.17
CA ILE A 27 14.75 -5.38 26.93
C ILE A 27 14.03 -6.38 26.01
N THR A 28 13.68 -5.94 24.80
CA THR A 28 12.99 -6.79 23.82
C THR A 28 13.97 -7.52 22.90
N ALA A 29 13.50 -8.60 22.25
CA ALA A 29 14.28 -9.31 21.24
C ALA A 29 14.67 -8.37 20.08
N GLY A 30 13.75 -7.52 19.63
CA GLY A 30 13.98 -6.52 18.59
C GLY A 30 15.05 -5.51 18.94
N GLN A 31 15.09 -5.03 20.19
CA GLN A 31 16.16 -4.14 20.66
C GLN A 31 17.53 -4.82 20.62
N LEU A 32 17.63 -6.09 21.03
CA LEU A 32 18.89 -6.85 20.95
C LEU A 32 19.31 -7.11 19.51
N LEU A 33 18.36 -7.44 18.62
CA LEU A 33 18.62 -7.65 17.20
C LEU A 33 19.11 -6.36 16.53
N CYS A 34 18.44 -5.23 16.74
CA CYS A 34 18.91 -3.94 16.22
C CYS A 34 20.26 -3.54 16.84
N GLY A 35 20.46 -3.76 18.14
CA GLY A 35 21.74 -3.49 18.80
C GLY A 35 22.90 -4.31 18.21
N GLY A 36 22.66 -5.59 17.91
CA GLY A 36 23.62 -6.45 17.22
C GLY A 36 23.84 -6.05 15.76
N LEU A 37 22.76 -5.72 15.04
CA LEU A 37 22.80 -5.36 13.62
C LEU A 37 23.61 -4.08 13.38
N PHE A 38 23.53 -3.11 14.30
CA PHE A 38 24.24 -1.82 14.22
C PHE A 38 25.48 -1.74 15.13
N SER A 39 25.92 -2.87 15.67
CA SER A 39 27.15 -2.98 16.46
C SER A 39 28.40 -2.68 15.62
N THR A 40 29.50 -2.30 16.28
CA THR A 40 30.83 -2.22 15.65
C THR A 40 31.49 -3.59 15.45
N ASP A 41 30.93 -4.64 16.07
CA ASP A 41 31.40 -6.01 15.95
C ASP A 41 30.74 -6.74 14.76
N SER A 42 31.56 -7.22 13.83
CA SER A 42 31.08 -7.87 12.60
C SER A 42 30.37 -9.19 12.86
N LEU A 43 30.77 -9.91 13.90
CA LEU A 43 30.14 -11.18 14.25
C LEU A 43 28.74 -10.95 14.81
N SER A 44 28.59 -9.92 15.67
CA SER A 44 27.28 -9.46 16.14
C SER A 44 26.37 -9.02 14.99
N ASN A 45 26.91 -8.29 14.01
CA ASN A 45 26.13 -7.89 12.82
C ASN A 45 25.65 -9.12 12.04
N TRP A 46 26.54 -10.10 11.83
CA TRP A 46 26.21 -11.34 11.11
C TRP A 46 25.13 -12.13 11.83
N TYR A 47 25.27 -12.34 13.15
CA TYR A 47 24.26 -13.07 13.93
C TYR A 47 22.91 -12.36 13.94
N ALA A 48 22.89 -11.04 14.09
CA ALA A 48 21.65 -10.27 14.06
C ALA A 48 20.97 -10.34 12.69
N ALA A 49 21.72 -10.18 11.60
CA ALA A 49 21.20 -10.26 10.24
C ALA A 49 20.65 -11.66 9.93
N VAL A 50 21.38 -12.73 10.29
CA VAL A 50 20.93 -14.11 10.09
C VAL A 50 19.75 -14.46 11.00
N ALA A 51 19.71 -13.96 12.24
CA ALA A 51 18.55 -14.15 13.11
C ALA A 51 17.29 -13.46 12.54
N LEU A 52 17.44 -12.26 11.98
CA LEU A 52 16.35 -11.56 11.27
C LEU A 52 15.93 -12.31 10.00
N LEU A 53 16.87 -12.87 9.24
CA LEU A 53 16.56 -13.75 8.09
C LEU A 53 15.68 -14.93 8.53
N HIS A 54 16.04 -15.62 9.61
CA HIS A 54 15.24 -16.74 10.14
C HIS A 54 13.88 -16.29 10.71
N ALA A 55 13.74 -15.01 11.09
CA ALA A 55 12.47 -14.42 11.53
C ALA A 55 11.49 -14.14 10.38
N ILE A 56 11.95 -14.11 9.13
CA ILE A 56 11.12 -13.80 7.95
C ILE A 56 11.13 -14.87 6.86
N ILE A 57 11.97 -15.90 7.00
CA ILE A 57 12.07 -16.96 6.00
C ILE A 57 10.75 -17.72 5.85
N GLU A 58 10.37 -17.99 4.59
CA GLU A 58 9.11 -18.65 4.23
C GLU A 58 7.86 -17.96 4.82
N ASN A 59 7.95 -16.66 5.17
CA ASN A 59 6.85 -15.92 5.82
C ASN A 59 6.61 -14.55 5.17
N PRO A 60 5.77 -14.46 4.12
CA PRO A 60 5.53 -13.21 3.39
C PRO A 60 4.90 -12.12 4.28
N THR A 61 4.03 -12.50 5.21
CA THR A 61 3.41 -11.55 6.15
C THR A 61 4.47 -10.84 6.98
N GLN A 62 5.45 -11.57 7.53
CA GLN A 62 6.49 -10.96 8.34
C GLN A 62 7.49 -10.14 7.52
N LYS A 63 7.75 -10.50 6.25
CA LYS A 63 8.53 -9.67 5.33
C LYS A 63 7.90 -8.29 5.16
N GLU A 64 6.59 -8.22 4.94
CA GLU A 64 5.86 -6.95 4.81
C GLU A 64 5.78 -6.17 6.15
N GLN A 65 5.56 -6.87 7.27
CA GLN A 65 5.56 -6.21 8.58
C GLN A 65 6.91 -5.56 8.89
N LEU A 66 8.01 -6.23 8.56
CA LEU A 66 9.35 -5.72 8.82
C LEU A 66 9.65 -4.42 8.02
N LEU A 67 8.99 -4.20 6.87
CA LEU A 67 9.13 -2.96 6.08
C LEU A 67 8.62 -1.72 6.82
N ARG A 68 7.75 -1.92 7.82
CA ARG A 68 7.16 -0.85 8.63
C ARG A 68 8.08 -0.38 9.76
N VAL A 69 9.18 -1.09 10.02
CA VAL A 69 10.12 -0.72 11.08
C VAL A 69 10.87 0.54 10.69
N GLN A 70 10.72 1.58 11.52
CA GLN A 70 11.38 2.87 11.38
C GLN A 70 12.40 3.05 12.50
N LEU A 71 13.61 3.43 12.14
CA LEU A 71 14.69 3.71 13.07
C LEU A 71 14.71 5.20 13.37
N THR A 72 14.87 5.53 14.65
CA THR A 72 15.03 6.92 15.09
C THR A 72 16.39 7.43 14.61
N ALA A 73 16.38 8.50 13.81
CA ALA A 73 17.59 9.17 13.40
C ALA A 73 18.06 10.18 14.48
N SER A 74 19.32 10.63 14.38
CA SER A 74 19.85 11.71 15.22
C SER A 74 18.99 12.97 15.14
N LEU A 75 19.00 13.79 16.19
CA LEU A 75 18.21 15.02 16.29
C LEU A 75 18.34 15.86 15.01
N GLY A 76 17.23 16.06 14.29
CA GLY A 76 17.17 16.83 13.04
C GLY A 76 17.16 16.02 11.73
N ASN A 77 17.39 14.70 11.78
CA ASN A 77 17.26 13.83 10.60
C ASN A 77 15.89 13.11 10.58
N PRO A 78 15.29 12.87 9.39
CA PRO A 78 14.07 12.09 9.29
C PRO A 78 14.31 10.62 9.68
N PRO A 79 13.30 9.91 10.20
CA PRO A 79 13.39 8.47 10.43
C PRO A 79 13.78 7.71 9.15
N VAL A 80 14.56 6.65 9.31
CA VAL A 80 15.00 5.79 8.19
C VAL A 80 14.42 4.39 8.39
N SER A 81 13.90 3.78 7.33
CA SER A 81 13.39 2.41 7.44
C SER A 81 14.53 1.43 7.70
N LEU A 82 14.23 0.29 8.34
CA LEU A 82 15.23 -0.75 8.60
C LEU A 82 15.86 -1.25 7.29
N LEU A 83 15.06 -1.47 6.24
CA LEU A 83 15.55 -1.87 4.92
C LEU A 83 16.55 -0.84 4.37
N GLN A 84 16.21 0.45 4.43
CA GLN A 84 17.09 1.50 3.94
C GLN A 84 18.38 1.59 4.74
N GLN A 85 18.31 1.43 6.06
CA GLN A 85 19.50 1.43 6.91
C GLN A 85 20.43 0.25 6.59
N CYS A 86 19.89 -0.95 6.34
CA CYS A 86 20.69 -2.08 5.85
C CYS A 86 21.38 -1.75 4.53
N CYS A 87 20.69 -1.10 3.59
CA CYS A 87 21.28 -0.69 2.30
C CYS A 87 22.38 0.37 2.47
N ASN A 88 22.18 1.34 3.38
CA ASN A 88 23.19 2.34 3.73
C ASN A 88 24.45 1.70 4.31
N MET A 89 24.31 0.70 5.17
CA MET A 89 25.45 -0.03 5.72
C MET A 89 26.21 -0.81 4.64
N LEU A 90 25.50 -1.38 3.66
CA LEU A 90 26.12 -2.07 2.54
C LEU A 90 26.95 -1.13 1.65
N SER A 91 26.48 0.10 1.45
CA SER A 91 27.14 1.12 0.61
C SER A 91 28.27 1.87 1.32
N GLN A 92 28.20 2.03 2.65
CA GLN A 92 29.27 2.64 3.45
C GLN A 92 30.50 1.72 3.63
N GLY A 93 30.39 0.45 3.26
CA GLY A 93 31.45 -0.54 3.41
C GLY A 93 31.48 -1.16 4.80
N GLY A 94 32.65 -1.68 5.20
CA GLY A 94 32.83 -2.36 6.48
C GLY A 94 33.45 -3.75 6.35
N LYS A 95 33.51 -4.48 7.46
CA LYS A 95 34.07 -5.84 7.49
C LYS A 95 33.25 -6.77 6.60
N LEU A 96 33.94 -7.62 5.83
CA LEU A 96 33.32 -8.58 4.90
C LEU A 96 32.22 -9.40 5.55
N GLN A 97 32.47 -9.97 6.74
CA GLN A 97 31.50 -10.78 7.47
C GLN A 97 30.17 -10.04 7.74
N ALA A 98 30.22 -8.77 8.14
CA ALA A 98 29.02 -7.98 8.38
C ALA A 98 28.23 -7.75 7.09
N ARG A 99 28.93 -7.41 6.00
CA ARG A 99 28.32 -7.18 4.67
C ARG A 99 27.69 -8.45 4.12
N ILE A 100 28.34 -9.61 4.27
CA ILE A 100 27.80 -10.91 3.85
C ILE A 100 26.53 -11.24 4.63
N GLY A 101 26.53 -11.06 5.96
CA GLY A 101 25.34 -11.27 6.78
C GLY A 101 24.16 -10.39 6.35
N LEU A 102 24.42 -9.10 6.12
CA LEU A 102 23.42 -8.15 5.62
C LEU A 102 22.90 -8.51 4.23
N LEU A 103 23.77 -8.90 3.29
CA LEU A 103 23.35 -9.32 1.95
C LEU A 103 22.49 -10.58 2.00
N MET A 104 22.85 -11.59 2.79
CA MET A 104 22.01 -12.78 2.96
C MET A 104 20.62 -12.43 3.48
N PHE A 105 20.57 -11.53 4.47
CA PHE A 105 19.32 -11.05 5.04
C PHE A 105 18.47 -10.29 4.01
N VAL A 106 19.05 -9.30 3.31
CA VAL A 106 18.33 -8.49 2.31
C VAL A 106 17.85 -9.35 1.13
N CYS A 107 18.67 -10.29 0.64
CA CYS A 107 18.26 -11.24 -0.39
C CYS A 107 17.06 -12.09 0.08
N GLY A 108 17.11 -12.63 1.30
CA GLY A 108 15.98 -13.40 1.85
C GLY A 108 14.73 -12.56 2.10
N TRP A 109 14.90 -11.27 2.40
CA TRP A 109 13.80 -10.34 2.59
C TRP A 109 13.11 -9.99 1.27
N LEU A 110 13.87 -9.74 0.20
CA LEU A 110 13.31 -9.39 -1.11
C LEU A 110 12.75 -10.59 -1.88
N ALA A 111 13.30 -11.79 -1.67
CA ALA A 111 12.81 -12.99 -2.32
C ALA A 111 11.31 -13.21 -2.04
N GLU A 112 10.52 -13.48 -3.09
CA GLU A 112 9.07 -13.71 -3.00
C GLU A 112 8.29 -12.56 -2.32
N CYS A 113 8.83 -11.34 -2.30
CA CYS A 113 8.18 -10.17 -1.71
C CYS A 113 8.29 -8.95 -2.65
N PRO A 114 7.36 -8.81 -3.62
CA PRO A 114 7.37 -7.70 -4.59
C PRO A 114 7.31 -6.32 -3.92
N VAL A 115 6.63 -6.20 -2.79
CA VAL A 115 6.54 -4.94 -2.02
C VAL A 115 7.92 -4.53 -1.49
N ALA A 116 8.71 -5.48 -0.97
CA ALA A 116 10.08 -5.21 -0.53
C ALA A 116 11.00 -4.86 -1.70
N VAL A 117 10.84 -5.52 -2.85
CA VAL A 117 11.57 -5.18 -4.08
C VAL A 117 11.23 -3.76 -4.54
N SER A 118 9.96 -3.40 -4.59
CA SER A 118 9.51 -2.05 -4.95
C SER A 118 10.13 -1.00 -4.03
N GLN A 119 10.06 -1.19 -2.70
CA GLN A 119 10.66 -0.25 -1.74
C GLN A 119 12.18 -0.15 -1.87
N PHE A 120 12.88 -1.26 -2.16
CA PHE A 120 14.31 -1.25 -2.42
C PHE A 120 14.66 -0.46 -3.69
N LEU A 121 13.89 -0.62 -4.76
CA LEU A 121 14.12 0.06 -6.04
C LEU A 121 13.73 1.55 -6.00
N THR A 122 12.82 1.95 -5.13
CA THR A 122 12.46 3.38 -4.93
C THR A 122 13.66 4.22 -4.48
N ASN A 123 14.63 3.63 -3.76
CA ASN A 123 15.85 4.37 -3.46
C ASN A 123 16.83 4.33 -4.63
N ALA A 124 16.98 5.49 -5.29
CA ALA A 124 17.83 5.68 -6.46
C ALA A 124 19.33 5.36 -6.23
N THR A 125 19.81 5.23 -4.99
CA THR A 125 21.21 4.89 -4.69
C THR A 125 21.49 3.39 -4.68
N ASN A 126 20.46 2.55 -4.49
CA ASN A 126 20.64 1.12 -4.31
C ASN A 126 21.11 0.41 -5.59
N VAL A 127 20.46 0.69 -6.74
CA VAL A 127 20.83 0.07 -8.02
C VAL A 127 22.22 0.51 -8.49
N PRO A 128 22.60 1.81 -8.47
CA PRO A 128 23.97 2.24 -8.77
C PRO A 128 25.02 1.58 -7.88
N PHE A 129 24.74 1.38 -6.58
CA PHE A 129 25.62 0.63 -5.69
C PHE A 129 25.80 -0.82 -6.16
N LEU A 130 24.72 -1.53 -6.51
CA LEU A 130 24.81 -2.91 -7.01
C LEU A 130 25.61 -2.98 -8.32
N ILE A 131 25.36 -2.06 -9.27
CA ILE A 131 26.13 -1.98 -10.52
C ILE A 131 27.62 -1.80 -10.21
N SER A 132 27.95 -0.85 -9.34
CA SER A 132 29.35 -0.58 -8.97
C SER A 132 30.02 -1.79 -8.32
N GLN A 133 29.31 -2.56 -7.49
CA GLN A 133 29.87 -3.75 -6.85
C GLN A 133 30.08 -4.87 -7.88
N VAL A 134 29.08 -5.17 -8.72
CA VAL A 134 29.15 -6.29 -9.66
C VAL A 134 30.13 -6.01 -10.82
N SER A 135 30.20 -4.76 -11.29
CA SER A 135 31.15 -4.36 -12.33
C SER A 135 32.59 -4.19 -11.82
N SER A 136 32.83 -4.24 -10.51
CA SER A 136 34.17 -4.07 -9.96
C SER A 136 35.04 -5.29 -10.23
N SER A 137 36.28 -5.06 -10.65
CA SER A 137 37.33 -6.08 -10.78
C SER A 137 38.21 -6.17 -9.53
N GLU A 138 37.72 -5.69 -8.38
CA GLU A 138 38.41 -5.79 -7.09
C GLU A 138 38.73 -7.23 -6.68
N GLY A 139 39.77 -7.40 -5.87
CA GLY A 139 40.45 -8.67 -5.62
C GLY A 139 39.62 -9.78 -4.97
N GLU A 140 40.22 -10.99 -4.90
CA GLU A 140 39.61 -12.26 -4.48
C GLU A 140 38.76 -12.16 -3.20
N ASP A 141 39.15 -11.29 -2.26
CA ASP A 141 38.45 -11.07 -0.98
C ASP A 141 37.02 -10.49 -1.13
N GLN A 142 36.66 -9.90 -2.28
CA GLN A 142 35.34 -9.31 -2.54
C GLN A 142 34.43 -10.19 -3.41
N GLU A 143 34.91 -11.33 -3.93
CA GLU A 143 34.15 -12.16 -4.88
C GLU A 143 32.78 -12.59 -4.33
N ILE A 144 32.72 -12.95 -3.04
CA ILE A 144 31.47 -13.33 -2.39
C ILE A 144 30.48 -12.16 -2.36
N ILE A 145 30.97 -10.94 -2.06
CA ILE A 145 30.12 -9.74 -2.04
C ILE A 145 29.58 -9.45 -3.44
N GLN A 146 30.45 -9.52 -4.45
CA GLN A 146 30.07 -9.29 -5.85
C GLN A 146 29.00 -10.30 -6.29
N GLY A 147 29.20 -11.58 -6.02
CA GLY A 147 28.23 -12.63 -6.35
C GLY A 147 26.90 -12.50 -5.59
N LEU A 148 26.93 -12.09 -4.32
CA LEU A 148 25.72 -11.80 -3.56
C LEU A 148 24.99 -10.54 -4.05
N CYS A 149 25.71 -9.52 -4.52
CA CYS A 149 25.12 -8.35 -5.19
C CYS A 149 24.50 -8.73 -6.55
N SER A 150 25.13 -9.61 -7.33
CA SER A 150 24.54 -10.18 -8.56
C SER A 150 23.26 -10.94 -8.25
N PHE A 151 23.28 -11.75 -7.19
CA PHE A 151 22.09 -12.47 -6.73
C PHE A 151 20.98 -11.53 -6.31
N LEU A 152 21.28 -10.49 -5.54
CA LEU A 152 20.30 -9.47 -5.12
C LEU A 152 19.69 -8.73 -6.32
N LEU A 153 20.50 -8.33 -7.30
CA LEU A 153 20.03 -7.71 -8.54
C LEU A 153 19.12 -8.69 -9.32
N GLY A 154 19.48 -9.97 -9.36
CA GLY A 154 18.65 -11.02 -9.95
C GLY A 154 17.30 -11.20 -9.26
N ILE A 155 17.28 -11.18 -7.91
CA ILE A 155 16.03 -11.19 -7.12
C ILE A 155 15.15 -10.00 -7.48
N CYS A 156 15.73 -8.81 -7.61
CA CYS A 156 15.01 -7.61 -8.03
C CYS A 156 14.39 -7.74 -9.43
N ILE A 157 14.92 -8.60 -10.31
CA ILE A 157 14.35 -8.87 -11.64
C ILE A 157 13.19 -9.87 -11.55
N ILE A 158 13.41 -11.02 -10.91
CA ILE A 158 12.42 -12.11 -10.90
C ILE A 158 11.17 -11.78 -10.08
N TYR A 159 11.30 -10.97 -9.03
CA TYR A 159 10.18 -10.57 -8.15
C TYR A 159 9.74 -9.11 -8.32
N ASN A 160 10.20 -8.41 -9.37
CA ASN A 160 9.67 -7.09 -9.70
C ASN A 160 8.20 -7.18 -10.11
N ASP A 161 7.39 -6.20 -9.75
CA ASP A 161 6.02 -6.01 -10.23
C ASP A 161 5.89 -4.82 -11.20
N ASP A 162 7.01 -4.22 -11.60
CA ASP A 162 7.13 -3.12 -12.56
C ASP A 162 6.40 -1.83 -12.12
N ARG A 163 6.14 -1.67 -10.81
CA ARG A 163 5.57 -0.43 -10.25
C ARG A 163 6.54 0.76 -10.23
N ASN A 164 7.85 0.50 -10.29
CA ASN A 164 8.87 1.55 -10.34
C ASN A 164 9.30 1.74 -11.80
N GLU A 165 8.89 2.86 -12.40
CA GLU A 165 9.17 3.15 -13.82
C GLU A 165 10.66 3.33 -14.11
N SER A 166 11.44 3.83 -13.14
CA SER A 166 12.90 4.00 -13.29
C SER A 166 13.64 2.66 -13.33
N PHE A 167 13.08 1.61 -12.73
CA PHE A 167 13.71 0.30 -12.58
C PHE A 167 12.73 -0.86 -12.86
N SER A 168 12.13 -0.86 -14.05
CA SER A 168 11.39 -2.01 -14.59
C SER A 168 12.29 -3.23 -14.83
N LYS A 169 11.72 -4.44 -14.93
CA LYS A 169 12.45 -5.67 -15.27
C LYS A 169 13.31 -5.49 -16.51
N PHE A 170 12.73 -4.90 -17.56
CA PHE A 170 13.42 -4.67 -18.81
C PHE A 170 14.62 -3.74 -18.62
N SER A 171 14.45 -2.62 -17.90
CA SER A 171 15.54 -1.68 -17.63
C SER A 171 16.67 -2.32 -16.80
N LEU A 172 16.34 -3.17 -15.81
CA LEU A 172 17.32 -3.89 -15.00
C LEU A 172 18.10 -4.93 -15.82
N ILE A 173 17.42 -5.64 -16.74
CA ILE A 173 18.09 -6.56 -17.68
C ILE A 173 19.01 -5.77 -18.63
N GLN A 174 18.57 -4.61 -19.14
CA GLN A 174 19.39 -3.73 -19.97
C GLN A 174 20.62 -3.20 -19.22
N ILE A 175 20.48 -2.88 -17.92
CA ILE A 175 21.61 -2.50 -17.07
C ILE A 175 22.63 -3.65 -16.99
N ILE A 176 22.18 -4.89 -16.79
CA ILE A 176 23.09 -6.04 -16.77
C ILE A 176 23.79 -6.20 -18.13
N GLN A 177 23.05 -6.13 -19.24
CA GLN A 177 23.61 -6.31 -20.58
C GLN A 177 24.61 -5.20 -20.96
N ASN A 178 24.28 -3.95 -20.68
CA ASN A 178 25.03 -2.79 -21.20
C ASN A 178 26.10 -2.25 -20.24
N ARG A 179 25.92 -2.40 -18.91
CA ARG A 179 26.85 -1.82 -17.91
C ARG A 179 27.68 -2.86 -17.17
N ILE A 180 27.15 -4.06 -16.95
CA ILE A 180 27.85 -5.13 -16.23
C ILE A 180 28.49 -6.11 -17.22
N GLY A 181 27.77 -6.44 -18.29
CA GLY A 181 28.07 -7.56 -19.18
C GLY A 181 27.44 -8.85 -18.66
N LEU A 182 26.69 -9.53 -19.53
CA LEU A 182 25.98 -10.77 -19.18
C LEU A 182 26.93 -11.86 -18.65
N GLU A 183 28.07 -12.04 -19.31
CA GLU A 183 29.06 -13.07 -18.95
C GLU A 183 29.66 -12.81 -17.57
N SER A 184 30.04 -11.55 -17.29
CA SER A 184 30.54 -11.11 -15.98
C SER A 184 29.50 -11.34 -14.87
N PHE A 185 28.24 -10.96 -15.12
CA PHE A 185 27.16 -11.17 -14.17
C PHE A 185 26.97 -12.66 -13.83
N VAL A 186 26.94 -13.52 -14.85
CA VAL A 186 26.78 -14.98 -14.69
C VAL A 186 27.97 -15.58 -13.94
N ASP A 187 29.19 -15.20 -14.29
CA ASP A 187 30.42 -15.66 -13.62
C ASP A 187 30.38 -15.32 -12.12
N LYS A 188 30.14 -14.05 -11.78
CA LYS A 188 30.04 -13.62 -10.37
C LYS A 188 28.93 -14.34 -9.61
N LEU A 189 27.77 -14.54 -10.23
CA LEU A 189 26.66 -15.26 -9.60
C LEU A 189 27.04 -16.72 -9.30
N THR A 190 27.56 -17.44 -10.29
CA THR A 190 27.85 -18.88 -10.18
C THR A 190 29.04 -19.19 -9.26
N GLN A 191 29.97 -18.25 -9.07
CA GLN A 191 31.10 -18.39 -8.13
C GLN A 191 30.66 -18.53 -6.67
N VAL A 192 29.50 -17.98 -6.28
CA VAL A 192 28.99 -18.08 -4.89
C VAL A 192 28.82 -19.54 -4.48
N ALA A 193 28.19 -20.35 -5.33
CA ALA A 193 27.93 -21.76 -5.05
C ALA A 193 29.20 -22.63 -5.09
N GLN A 194 30.23 -22.18 -5.80
CA GLN A 194 31.53 -22.86 -5.90
C GLN A 194 32.44 -22.59 -4.69
N ASN A 195 32.14 -21.56 -3.90
CA ASN A 195 32.93 -21.20 -2.73
C ASN A 195 32.94 -22.33 -1.67
N GLU A 196 34.09 -22.57 -1.05
CA GLU A 196 34.24 -23.64 -0.05
C GLU A 196 33.36 -23.40 1.19
N THR A 197 33.26 -22.14 1.64
CA THR A 197 32.46 -21.78 2.82
C THR A 197 30.97 -21.95 2.55
N TYR A 198 30.51 -21.69 1.31
CA TYR A 198 29.15 -22.00 0.87
C TYR A 198 28.88 -23.50 0.90
N THR A 199 29.76 -24.29 0.25
CA THR A 199 29.63 -25.75 0.19
C THR A 199 29.64 -26.38 1.58
N ARG A 200 30.39 -25.81 2.53
CA ARG A 200 30.42 -26.23 3.92
C ARG A 200 29.10 -25.92 4.65
N ALA A 201 28.59 -24.70 4.51
CA ALA A 201 27.33 -24.28 5.12
C ALA A 201 26.14 -25.08 4.60
N ALA A 202 26.10 -25.39 3.29
CA ALA A 202 25.02 -26.13 2.65
C ALA A 202 24.86 -27.59 3.13
N LYS A 203 25.85 -28.16 3.83
CA LYS A 203 25.81 -29.56 4.28
C LYS A 203 24.92 -29.78 5.50
N LYS A 204 24.88 -28.83 6.44
CA LYS A 204 24.16 -29.00 7.71
C LYS A 204 23.75 -27.66 8.34
N PRO A 205 22.58 -27.61 9.01
CA PRO A 205 22.09 -26.39 9.67
C PRO A 205 22.84 -25.98 10.95
N HIS A 206 23.73 -26.84 11.47
CA HIS A 206 24.43 -26.56 12.72
C HIS A 206 25.72 -25.78 12.47
N LEU A 207 25.84 -24.61 13.12
CA LEU A 207 27.06 -23.81 13.13
C LEU A 207 28.08 -24.45 14.07
N TYR A 208 29.04 -25.19 13.52
CA TYR A 208 30.21 -25.70 14.23
C TYR A 208 31.46 -25.14 13.57
N HIS A 209 32.05 -24.11 14.17
CA HIS A 209 33.22 -23.39 13.65
C HIS A 209 34.26 -23.26 14.76
N MET A 210 35.53 -23.38 14.41
CA MET A 210 36.65 -23.26 15.36
C MET A 210 37.03 -21.80 15.58
N HIS A 211 36.87 -20.97 14.54
CA HIS A 211 37.18 -19.55 14.58
C HIS A 211 36.01 -18.70 14.05
N PRO A 212 35.76 -17.50 14.64
CA PRO A 212 34.71 -16.60 14.19
C PRO A 212 34.76 -16.23 12.70
N ASN A 213 35.95 -16.19 12.11
CA ASN A 213 36.17 -15.82 10.71
C ASN A 213 35.67 -16.90 9.73
N GLU A 214 35.43 -18.13 10.20
CA GLU A 214 34.90 -19.22 9.37
C GLU A 214 33.39 -19.11 9.15
N ILE A 215 32.71 -18.24 9.92
CA ILE A 215 31.27 -18.02 9.85
C ILE A 215 30.98 -17.03 8.72
N VAL A 216 30.57 -17.56 7.58
CA VAL A 216 30.32 -16.78 6.36
C VAL A 216 28.88 -16.95 5.87
N PHE A 217 28.47 -18.19 5.57
CA PHE A 217 27.13 -18.49 5.04
C PHE A 217 26.22 -19.18 6.06
N ASP A 218 24.94 -18.85 6.01
CA ASP A 218 23.88 -19.56 6.72
C ASP A 218 23.30 -20.71 5.86
N TYR A 219 22.90 -21.80 6.52
CA TYR A 219 22.35 -22.98 5.85
C TYR A 219 21.06 -22.68 5.07
N GLU A 220 20.10 -21.97 5.68
CA GLU A 220 18.84 -21.69 5.00
C GLU A 220 19.02 -20.71 3.84
N PHE A 221 19.95 -19.76 3.96
CA PHE A 221 20.35 -18.94 2.83
C PHE A 221 20.89 -19.77 1.65
N THR A 222 21.72 -20.80 1.89
CA THR A 222 22.20 -21.66 0.79
C THR A 222 21.07 -22.40 0.07
N ARG A 223 19.97 -22.73 0.78
CA ARG A 223 18.78 -23.33 0.17
C ARG A 223 18.06 -22.32 -0.74
N LEU A 224 17.88 -21.09 -0.26
CA LEU A 224 17.30 -19.99 -1.03
C LEU A 224 18.14 -19.68 -2.28
N PHE A 225 19.47 -19.59 -2.14
CA PHE A 225 20.36 -19.34 -3.26
C PHE A 225 20.19 -20.41 -4.34
N LYS A 226 20.29 -21.69 -3.94
CA LYS A 226 20.16 -22.83 -4.84
C LYS A 226 18.80 -22.89 -5.56
N SER A 227 17.71 -22.47 -4.91
CA SER A 227 16.38 -22.48 -5.54
C SER A 227 16.22 -21.38 -6.58
N LEU A 228 16.85 -20.22 -6.40
CA LEU A 228 16.64 -19.04 -7.25
C LEU A 228 17.72 -18.86 -8.33
N GLU A 229 18.92 -19.41 -8.16
CA GLU A 229 20.06 -19.23 -9.07
C GLU A 229 19.68 -19.50 -10.53
N ASN A 230 19.08 -20.67 -10.81
CA ASN A 230 18.71 -21.05 -12.17
C ASN A 230 17.63 -20.16 -12.77
N ASP A 231 16.68 -19.69 -11.97
CA ASP A 231 15.58 -18.86 -12.47
C ASP A 231 16.05 -17.43 -12.74
N ILE A 232 16.99 -16.93 -11.93
CA ILE A 232 17.71 -15.68 -12.21
C ILE A 232 18.48 -15.81 -13.54
N LEU A 233 19.28 -16.86 -13.72
CA LEU A 233 20.06 -17.07 -14.96
C LEU A 233 19.17 -17.08 -16.21
N LYS A 234 18.01 -17.77 -16.15
CA LYS A 234 17.03 -17.79 -17.24
C LYS A 234 16.42 -16.41 -17.51
N SER A 235 16.11 -15.65 -16.45
CA SER A 235 15.48 -14.34 -16.59
C SER A 235 16.37 -13.31 -17.27
N VAL A 236 17.68 -13.35 -17.02
CA VAL A 236 18.65 -12.37 -17.54
C VAL A 236 19.17 -12.74 -18.94
N SER A 237 19.27 -14.04 -19.24
CA SER A 237 19.85 -14.51 -20.52
C SER A 237 18.87 -14.48 -21.70
N GLY A 238 17.57 -14.24 -21.47
CA GLY A 238 16.52 -14.43 -22.47
C GLY A 238 16.38 -15.90 -22.93
N LYS A 239 15.27 -16.25 -23.58
CA LYS A 239 15.11 -17.60 -24.18
C LYS A 239 15.97 -17.70 -25.45
N GLY A 240 17.28 -17.82 -25.31
CA GLY A 240 18.21 -17.88 -26.46
C GLY A 240 19.63 -18.36 -26.17
N CYS A 241 20.08 -18.42 -24.91
CA CYS A 241 21.41 -18.95 -24.59
C CYS A 241 21.31 -20.21 -23.74
N SER A 242 21.29 -21.38 -24.39
CA SER A 242 21.75 -22.62 -23.75
C SER A 242 23.28 -22.56 -23.68
N ILE A 243 23.80 -22.24 -22.50
CA ILE A 243 25.16 -22.58 -22.12
C ILE A 243 25.19 -24.09 -21.92
N ASN A 244 25.44 -24.81 -23.00
CA ASN A 244 26.17 -26.09 -23.02
C ASN A 244 26.36 -26.52 -24.46
N GLY A 245 27.63 -26.67 -24.85
CA GLY A 245 28.03 -26.96 -26.22
C GLY A 245 27.34 -28.18 -26.82
N ARG A 246 26.41 -27.92 -27.74
CA ARG A 246 26.09 -28.80 -28.87
C ARG A 246 25.50 -27.95 -29.97
N LYS A 247 26.21 -27.88 -31.10
CA LYS A 247 25.72 -27.27 -32.33
C LYS A 247 24.35 -27.88 -32.65
N SER A 248 23.31 -27.06 -32.64
CA SER A 248 22.00 -27.39 -33.17
C SER A 248 21.64 -26.31 -34.18
N SER A 249 21.29 -26.77 -35.36
CA SER A 249 21.08 -26.01 -36.59
C SER A 249 20.04 -24.89 -36.46
N GLY A 250 20.14 -23.96 -37.40
CA GLY A 250 19.36 -22.72 -37.54
C GLY A 250 17.89 -22.79 -37.13
N VAL A 251 17.46 -21.66 -36.56
CA VAL A 251 16.07 -21.28 -36.27
C VAL A 251 15.17 -21.69 -37.43
N GLY A 252 14.33 -22.70 -37.20
CA GLY A 252 13.42 -23.24 -38.20
C GLY A 252 12.11 -22.46 -38.23
N THR A 253 11.50 -22.37 -39.40
CA THR A 253 10.17 -21.79 -39.65
C THR A 253 9.06 -22.35 -38.73
N GLU A 254 9.28 -23.53 -38.14
CA GLU A 254 8.42 -24.16 -37.12
C GLU A 254 8.38 -23.38 -35.78
N ASP A 255 9.47 -22.71 -35.41
CA ASP A 255 9.54 -21.91 -34.18
C ASP A 255 8.76 -20.59 -34.31
N TYR A 256 8.79 -19.97 -35.50
CA TYR A 256 7.92 -18.83 -35.80
C TYR A 256 6.46 -19.22 -35.85
N LYS A 257 6.14 -20.41 -36.37
CA LYS A 257 4.77 -20.92 -36.44
C LYS A 257 4.19 -21.24 -35.05
N SER A 258 5.01 -21.76 -34.15
CA SER A 258 4.60 -21.99 -32.75
C SER A 258 4.47 -20.69 -31.96
N LEU A 259 5.37 -19.71 -32.18
CA LEU A 259 5.26 -18.38 -31.58
C LEU A 259 4.03 -17.61 -32.07
N LEU A 260 3.72 -17.65 -33.38
CA LEU A 260 2.49 -17.06 -33.92
C LEU A 260 1.25 -17.69 -33.30
N LYS A 261 1.25 -19.03 -33.12
CA LYS A 261 0.13 -19.74 -32.51
C LYS A 261 -0.04 -19.39 -31.02
N GLU A 262 1.06 -19.19 -30.29
CA GLU A 262 1.02 -18.76 -28.89
C GLU A 262 0.57 -17.30 -28.74
N GLN A 263 0.98 -16.44 -29.68
CA GLN A 263 0.50 -15.05 -29.76
C GLN A 263 -0.97 -14.98 -30.16
N GLU A 264 -1.44 -15.78 -31.11
CA GLU A 264 -2.87 -15.89 -31.47
C GLU A 264 -3.72 -16.35 -30.28
N ASN A 265 -3.27 -17.38 -29.55
CA ASN A 265 -3.95 -17.85 -28.34
C ASN A 265 -4.00 -16.76 -27.26
N SER A 266 -2.91 -16.02 -27.07
CA SER A 266 -2.85 -14.92 -26.12
C SER A 266 -3.80 -13.78 -26.52
N LEU A 267 -3.82 -13.43 -27.82
CA LEU A 267 -4.70 -12.40 -28.37
C LEU A 267 -6.18 -12.80 -28.26
N GLN A 268 -6.50 -14.08 -28.46
CA GLN A 268 -7.84 -14.62 -28.28
C GLN A 268 -8.27 -14.56 -26.80
N SER A 269 -7.38 -14.92 -25.87
CA SER A 269 -7.66 -14.84 -24.44
C SER A 269 -7.87 -13.40 -23.95
N LEU A 270 -7.10 -12.43 -24.49
CA LEU A 270 -7.27 -11.01 -24.19
C LEU A 270 -8.59 -10.48 -24.72
N ARG A 271 -8.96 -10.84 -25.96
CA ARG A 271 -10.26 -10.47 -26.55
C ARG A 271 -11.43 -11.03 -25.74
N GLN A 272 -11.35 -12.29 -25.32
CA GLN A 272 -12.38 -12.90 -24.48
C GLN A 272 -12.49 -12.18 -23.13
N ARG A 273 -11.36 -11.80 -22.52
CA ARG A 273 -11.36 -11.06 -21.26
C ARG A 273 -11.91 -9.65 -21.40
N LEU A 274 -11.70 -9.01 -22.55
CA LEU A 274 -12.27 -7.70 -22.87
C LEU A 274 -13.79 -7.79 -23.02
N ASP A 275 -14.29 -8.83 -23.70
CA ASP A 275 -15.73 -9.08 -23.86
C ASP A 275 -16.41 -9.39 -22.51
N ASP A 276 -15.80 -10.25 -21.69
CA ASP A 276 -16.26 -10.53 -20.33
C ASP A 276 -16.32 -9.26 -19.45
N GLN A 277 -15.32 -8.39 -19.59
CA GLN A 277 -15.27 -7.12 -18.84
C GLN A 277 -16.35 -6.14 -19.33
N GLN A 278 -16.62 -6.12 -20.64
CA GLN A 278 -17.66 -5.29 -21.24
C GLN A 278 -19.06 -5.75 -20.84
N ILE A 279 -19.31 -7.07 -20.80
CA ILE A 279 -20.55 -7.65 -20.28
C ILE A 279 -20.76 -7.29 -18.80
N LYS A 280 -19.69 -7.37 -17.99
CA LYS A 280 -19.75 -6.95 -16.57
C LYS A 280 -20.05 -5.47 -16.42
N SER A 281 -19.44 -4.61 -17.24
CA SER A 281 -19.72 -3.16 -17.24
C SER A 281 -21.19 -2.89 -17.57
N LEU A 282 -21.72 -3.51 -18.64
CA LEU A 282 -23.12 -3.36 -19.03
C LEU A 282 -24.09 -3.84 -17.94
N ASN A 283 -23.76 -4.92 -17.23
CA ASN A 283 -24.57 -5.41 -16.12
C ASN A 283 -24.51 -4.49 -14.90
N ALA A 284 -23.33 -3.91 -14.61
CA ALA A 284 -23.17 -2.91 -13.57
C ALA A 284 -23.97 -1.64 -13.89
N ASP A 285 -23.94 -1.17 -15.14
CA ASP A 285 -24.69 0.00 -15.59
C ASP A 285 -26.21 -0.21 -15.48
N LYS A 286 -26.71 -1.40 -15.86
CA LYS A 286 -28.12 -1.77 -15.65
C LYS A 286 -28.48 -1.73 -14.16
N THR A 287 -27.63 -2.31 -13.31
CA THR A 287 -27.87 -2.33 -11.85
C THR A 287 -27.86 -0.91 -11.26
N ILE A 288 -26.96 -0.04 -11.71
CA ILE A 288 -26.90 1.36 -11.31
C ILE A 288 -28.16 2.11 -11.77
N SER A 289 -28.64 1.86 -12.99
CA SER A 289 -29.88 2.44 -13.51
C SER A 289 -31.10 2.01 -12.69
N ASP A 290 -31.19 0.72 -12.35
CA ASP A 290 -32.27 0.19 -11.52
C ASP A 290 -32.25 0.77 -10.11
N LEU A 291 -31.07 0.86 -9.49
CA LEU A 291 -30.90 1.49 -8.18
C LEU A 291 -31.23 2.99 -8.21
N LYS A 292 -30.86 3.70 -9.28
CA LYS A 292 -31.25 5.11 -9.46
C LYS A 292 -32.77 5.28 -9.55
N SER A 293 -33.45 4.40 -10.28
CA SER A 293 -34.91 4.38 -10.37
C SER A 293 -35.55 4.12 -9.00
N GLN A 294 -35.05 3.14 -8.24
CA GLN A 294 -35.53 2.86 -6.88
C GLN A 294 -35.32 4.04 -5.92
N VAL A 295 -34.14 4.69 -5.97
CA VAL A 295 -33.88 5.89 -5.17
C VAL A 295 -34.82 7.02 -5.54
N GLN A 296 -35.14 7.20 -6.83
CA GLN A 296 -36.10 8.20 -7.27
C GLN A 296 -37.51 7.89 -6.77
N GLN A 297 -37.97 6.64 -6.90
CA GLN A 297 -39.26 6.20 -6.37
C GLN A 297 -39.37 6.41 -4.86
N LEU A 298 -38.32 6.07 -4.09
CA LEU A 298 -38.30 6.30 -2.64
C LEU A 298 -38.29 7.78 -2.27
N ARG A 299 -37.66 8.64 -3.09
CA ARG A 299 -37.73 10.10 -2.92
C ARG A 299 -39.14 10.62 -3.19
N ASP A 300 -39.78 10.15 -4.25
CA ASP A 300 -41.14 10.57 -4.60
C ASP A 300 -42.16 10.09 -3.57
N GLN A 301 -42.02 8.86 -3.06
CA GLN A 301 -42.82 8.35 -1.94
C GLN A 301 -42.61 9.17 -0.66
N ASN A 302 -41.36 9.54 -0.34
CA ASN A 302 -41.07 10.42 0.80
C ASN A 302 -41.65 11.83 0.62
N ALA A 303 -41.63 12.38 -0.61
CA ALA A 303 -42.25 13.66 -0.92
C ALA A 303 -43.78 13.59 -0.79
N LEU A 304 -44.40 12.51 -1.28
CA LEU A 304 -45.84 12.27 -1.17
C LEU A 304 -46.27 12.08 0.29
N LEU A 305 -45.53 11.30 1.08
CA LEU A 305 -45.79 11.11 2.51
C LEU A 305 -45.64 12.43 3.29
N LYS A 306 -44.64 13.26 2.96
CA LYS A 306 -44.51 14.61 3.53
C LYS A 306 -45.71 15.50 3.16
N ALA A 307 -46.18 15.44 1.91
CA ALA A 307 -47.35 16.19 1.47
C ALA A 307 -48.65 15.70 2.13
N GLN A 308 -48.85 14.38 2.24
CA GLN A 308 -49.99 13.80 2.96
C GLN A 308 -49.99 14.18 4.44
N LYS A 309 -48.82 14.21 5.09
CA LYS A 309 -48.66 14.64 6.48
C LYS A 309 -48.94 16.14 6.69
N ALA A 310 -48.73 16.96 5.66
CA ALA A 310 -49.13 18.37 5.67
C ALA A 310 -50.66 18.53 5.50
N THR A 311 -51.28 17.68 4.68
CA THR A 311 -52.73 17.72 4.39
C THR A 311 -53.59 17.02 5.45
N SER A 312 -53.04 16.11 6.26
CA SER A 312 -53.74 15.39 7.34
C SER A 312 -53.72 16.11 8.70
N THR A 313 -53.52 17.44 8.70
CA THR A 313 -53.65 18.28 9.90
C THR A 313 -55.12 18.59 10.26
N THR A 314 -56.08 17.92 9.61
CA THR A 314 -57.51 18.04 9.93
C THR A 314 -58.24 16.69 9.79
N SER A 315 -58.00 15.74 10.70
CA SER A 315 -59.05 14.82 11.20
C SER A 315 -58.52 13.77 12.18
N SER A 316 -59.31 13.54 13.22
CA SER A 316 -59.04 12.82 14.46
C SER A 316 -59.05 11.28 14.33
N SER A 317 -58.06 10.67 13.66
CA SER A 317 -57.93 9.20 13.59
C SER A 317 -56.48 8.66 13.62
N ALA A 318 -55.49 9.52 13.89
CA ALA A 318 -54.06 9.16 13.75
C ALA A 318 -53.47 8.34 14.92
N GLY A 319 -54.23 8.07 15.99
CA GLY A 319 -53.70 7.43 17.20
C GLY A 319 -53.35 5.96 17.03
N GLU A 320 -54.20 5.18 16.35
CA GLU A 320 -54.06 3.72 16.28
C GLU A 320 -53.05 3.27 15.20
N GLU A 321 -52.92 4.04 14.12
CA GLU A 321 -52.01 3.73 13.02
C GLU A 321 -50.53 4.02 13.37
N ILE A 322 -50.28 5.03 14.23
CA ILE A 322 -48.95 5.36 14.74
C ILE A 322 -48.39 4.25 15.64
N GLU A 323 -49.25 3.57 16.39
CA GLU A 323 -48.83 2.52 17.32
C GLU A 323 -48.59 1.18 16.62
N SER A 324 -49.30 0.93 15.51
CA SER A 324 -49.03 -0.16 14.57
C SER A 324 -47.69 0.03 13.86
N LEU A 325 -47.45 1.21 13.26
CA LEU A 325 -46.23 1.54 12.53
C LEU A 325 -44.99 1.60 13.42
N ARG A 326 -45.12 2.00 14.70
CA ARG A 326 -44.02 1.94 15.66
C ARG A 326 -43.57 0.51 15.95
N ARG A 327 -44.51 -0.44 16.10
CA ARG A 327 -44.19 -1.85 16.32
C ARG A 327 -43.53 -2.50 15.10
N GLU A 328 -43.91 -2.09 13.90
CA GLU A 328 -43.30 -2.58 12.66
C GLU A 328 -41.88 -2.03 12.45
N VAL A 329 -41.63 -0.75 12.79
CA VAL A 329 -40.30 -0.13 12.77
C VAL A 329 -39.34 -0.78 13.78
N ASP A 330 -39.82 -1.15 14.96
CA ASP A 330 -39.01 -1.86 15.96
C ASP A 330 -38.70 -3.31 15.54
N SER A 331 -39.64 -3.98 14.87
CA SER A 331 -39.44 -5.32 14.28
C SER A 331 -38.38 -5.31 13.15
N LEU A 332 -38.46 -4.34 12.25
CA LEU A 332 -37.51 -4.18 11.14
C LEU A 332 -36.11 -3.74 11.62
N ARG A 333 -36.02 -2.94 12.69
CA ARG A 333 -34.74 -2.61 13.34
C ARG A 333 -34.07 -3.84 13.92
N LEU A 334 -34.82 -4.74 14.54
CA LEU A 334 -34.27 -5.99 15.09
C LEU A 334 -33.75 -6.90 13.97
N GLN A 335 -34.45 -6.97 12.83
CA GLN A 335 -34.00 -7.75 11.66
C GLN A 335 -32.77 -7.16 10.95
N LEU A 336 -32.58 -5.85 10.99
CA LEU A 336 -31.39 -5.16 10.45
C LEU A 336 -30.17 -5.24 11.38
N GLN A 337 -30.38 -5.46 12.68
CA GLN A 337 -29.29 -5.64 13.65
C GLN A 337 -28.72 -7.08 13.62
N ASP A 338 -29.53 -8.06 13.20
CA ASP A 338 -29.16 -9.48 13.14
C ASP A 338 -28.54 -9.91 11.78
N LYS A 339 -28.66 -9.07 10.74
CA LYS A 339 -28.02 -9.26 9.42
C LYS A 339 -26.81 -8.36 9.24
N ASP A 340 -25.70 -8.77 9.85
CA ASP A 340 -24.32 -8.59 9.37
C ASP A 340 -23.98 -7.27 8.63
N VAL A 341 -23.63 -6.24 9.40
CA VAL A 341 -22.73 -5.16 8.93
C VAL A 341 -21.34 -5.38 9.53
N HIS A 342 -20.76 -6.53 9.18
CA HIS A 342 -19.33 -6.78 9.34
C HIS A 342 -18.81 -7.60 8.17
N LYS A 343 -18.85 -7.02 6.98
CA LYS A 343 -18.00 -7.40 5.84
C LYS A 343 -18.16 -6.38 4.72
N LEU A 344 -17.03 -5.96 4.17
CA LEU A 344 -16.84 -5.22 2.91
C LEU A 344 -17.05 -3.70 2.97
N ILE A 345 -15.97 -2.98 3.33
CA ILE A 345 -15.67 -1.70 2.69
C ILE A 345 -14.22 -1.76 2.19
N PRO A 346 -14.00 -1.91 0.89
CA PRO A 346 -12.94 -1.22 0.17
C PRO A 346 -13.53 -0.07 -0.65
N ASN A 347 -12.82 1.07 -0.59
CA ASN A 347 -12.63 2.10 -1.61
C ASN A 347 -13.75 2.34 -2.64
N THR A 348 -14.25 3.57 -2.66
CA THR A 348 -14.40 4.40 -3.87
C THR A 348 -15.12 5.70 -3.49
N PHE A 349 -14.41 6.82 -3.47
CA PHE A 349 -15.03 8.15 -3.65
C PHE A 349 -14.05 9.09 -4.34
N GLY A 350 -13.98 8.96 -5.66
CA GLY A 350 -13.97 10.12 -6.53
C GLY A 350 -15.42 10.42 -6.90
N ASN A 351 -15.91 11.62 -6.57
CA ASN A 351 -16.51 12.49 -7.57
C ASN A 351 -16.86 13.86 -7.01
N GLU A 352 -16.50 14.82 -7.84
CA GLU A 352 -16.73 16.25 -7.83
C GLU A 352 -18.18 16.64 -7.54
N ASN A 353 -18.35 17.62 -6.63
CA ASN A 353 -19.32 18.70 -6.77
C ASN A 353 -18.91 19.83 -5.80
N LYS A 354 -18.19 20.82 -6.34
CA LYS A 354 -18.03 22.14 -5.73
C LYS A 354 -19.30 22.93 -6.05
N GLU A 355 -20.03 23.38 -5.03
CA GLU A 355 -20.54 24.77 -4.97
C GLU A 355 -21.32 25.16 -3.70
N ASN A 356 -21.66 24.26 -2.77
CA ASN A 356 -22.48 24.64 -1.59
C ASN A 356 -21.82 24.49 -0.19
N GLY A 357 -20.49 24.40 -0.11
CA GLY A 357 -19.80 24.06 1.15
C GLY A 357 -19.73 25.13 2.24
N GLN A 358 -20.14 26.38 1.99
CA GLN A 358 -20.06 27.45 3.00
C GLN A 358 -21.20 27.39 4.03
N ASP A 359 -22.40 26.95 3.65
CA ASP A 359 -23.55 26.93 4.54
C ASP A 359 -23.51 25.74 5.52
N ASP A 360 -23.06 24.56 5.09
CA ASP A 360 -23.02 23.37 5.96
C ASP A 360 -21.96 23.48 7.08
N ALA A 361 -20.81 24.11 6.79
CA ALA A 361 -19.78 24.38 7.79
C ALA A 361 -20.24 25.40 8.84
N ALA A 362 -20.94 26.45 8.41
CA ALA A 362 -21.52 27.46 9.30
C ALA A 362 -22.63 26.85 10.19
N VAL A 363 -23.45 25.97 9.63
CA VAL A 363 -24.50 25.24 10.37
C VAL A 363 -23.90 24.29 11.41
N LEU A 364 -22.85 23.55 11.06
CA LEU A 364 -22.12 22.69 11.99
C LEU A 364 -21.49 23.49 13.13
N GLN A 365 -20.85 24.62 12.82
CA GLN A 365 -20.23 25.48 13.83
C GLN A 365 -21.26 26.16 14.75
N ALA A 366 -22.42 26.53 14.22
CA ALA A 366 -23.54 27.04 15.01
C ALA A 366 -24.13 25.96 15.95
N SER A 367 -24.25 24.72 15.49
CA SER A 367 -24.71 23.58 16.29
C SER A 367 -23.75 23.25 17.45
N LEU A 368 -22.44 23.33 17.19
CA LEU A 368 -21.38 23.12 18.18
C LEU A 368 -21.39 24.21 19.26
N SER A 369 -21.55 25.47 18.84
CA SER A 369 -21.67 26.62 19.75
C SER A 369 -22.93 26.52 20.62
N ARG A 370 -24.03 26.03 20.06
CA ARG A 370 -25.29 25.83 20.79
C ARG A 370 -25.18 24.73 21.85
N SER A 371 -24.55 23.60 21.51
CA SER A 371 -24.31 22.52 22.48
C SER A 371 -23.38 22.95 23.62
N GLN A 372 -22.38 23.79 23.34
CA GLN A 372 -21.52 24.38 24.38
C GLN A 372 -22.30 25.32 25.31
N ALA A 373 -23.19 26.14 24.77
CA ALA A 373 -24.06 27.03 25.56
C ALA A 373 -25.04 26.23 26.45
N ASP A 374 -25.61 25.14 25.93
CA ASP A 374 -26.52 24.27 26.69
C ASP A 374 -25.80 23.58 27.87
N ILE A 375 -24.54 23.16 27.69
CA ILE A 375 -23.72 22.61 28.78
C ILE A 375 -23.47 23.67 29.86
N ALA A 376 -23.08 24.89 29.48
CA ALA A 376 -22.83 25.98 30.44
C ALA A 376 -24.10 26.39 31.23
N SER A 377 -25.26 26.33 30.58
CA SER A 377 -26.56 26.56 31.23
C SER A 377 -26.86 25.47 32.28
N LYS A 378 -26.64 24.19 31.92
CA LYS A 378 -26.81 23.05 32.83
C LYS A 378 -25.83 23.09 34.00
N ASP A 379 -24.59 23.52 33.79
CA ASP A 379 -23.61 23.73 34.87
C ASP A 379 -24.06 24.82 35.86
N SER A 380 -24.66 25.90 35.36
CA SER A 380 -25.23 26.96 36.20
C SER A 380 -26.43 26.45 37.01
N GLU A 381 -27.27 25.60 36.43
CA GLU A 381 -28.41 24.96 37.09
C GLU A 381 -27.95 23.98 38.18
N ILE A 382 -26.93 23.17 37.91
CA ILE A 382 -26.30 22.26 38.90
C ILE A 382 -25.77 23.06 40.10
N ASN A 383 -25.05 24.15 39.86
CA ASN A 383 -24.50 24.99 40.92
C ASN A 383 -25.60 25.61 41.79
N ARG A 384 -26.71 26.04 41.17
CA ARG A 384 -27.86 26.58 41.90
C ARG A 384 -28.53 25.51 42.75
N LEU A 385 -28.82 24.34 42.17
CA LEU A 385 -29.43 23.22 42.90
C LEU A 385 -28.55 22.73 44.05
N GLN A 386 -27.23 22.67 43.87
CA GLN A 386 -26.27 22.35 44.96
C GLN A 386 -26.34 23.38 46.10
N THR A 387 -26.48 24.67 45.77
CA THR A 387 -26.60 25.75 46.76
C THR A 387 -27.90 25.64 47.54
N GLU A 388 -29.03 25.41 46.85
CA GLU A 388 -30.35 25.19 47.49
C GLU A 388 -30.33 23.93 48.40
N LEU A 389 -29.68 22.85 47.95
CA LEU A 389 -29.51 21.62 48.73
C LEU A 389 -28.71 21.86 50.01
N GLY A 390 -27.64 22.67 49.93
CA GLY A 390 -26.86 23.10 51.10
C GLY A 390 -27.71 23.90 52.09
N GLN A 391 -28.54 24.83 51.62
CA GLN A 391 -29.42 25.64 52.48
C GLN A 391 -30.52 24.81 53.16
N ILE A 392 -31.15 23.88 52.44
CA ILE A 392 -32.18 22.98 52.98
C ILE A 392 -31.56 22.06 54.03
N LYS A 393 -30.38 21.49 53.76
CA LYS A 393 -29.66 20.62 54.70
C LYS A 393 -29.28 21.37 55.99
N THR A 394 -28.84 22.63 55.87
CA THR A 394 -28.52 23.49 57.02
C THR A 394 -29.78 23.82 57.84
N SER A 395 -30.93 24.03 57.18
CA SER A 395 -32.22 24.32 57.82
C SER A 395 -32.77 23.11 58.59
N ILE A 396 -32.60 21.89 58.04
CA ILE A 396 -32.94 20.63 58.73
C ILE A 396 -32.05 20.43 59.98
N GLN A 397 -30.76 20.76 59.87
CA GLN A 397 -29.81 20.69 60.99
C GLN A 397 -30.14 21.69 62.12
N GLN A 398 -30.69 22.86 61.80
CA GLN A 398 -31.07 23.88 62.78
C GLN A 398 -32.40 23.56 63.50
N GLN A 399 -33.33 22.85 62.85
CA GLN A 399 -34.60 22.42 63.46
C GLN A 399 -34.48 21.19 64.38
N SER A 400 -33.33 20.50 64.39
CA SER A 400 -33.08 19.33 65.24
C SER A 400 -32.67 19.68 66.70
N ILE A 401 -32.69 20.96 67.07
CA ILE A 401 -32.46 21.44 68.44
C ILE A 401 -33.79 21.37 69.22
N PRO A 402 -33.87 20.71 70.39
CA PRO A 402 -35.14 20.37 71.02
C PRO A 402 -35.80 21.60 71.66
N SER A 403 -36.88 22.09 71.08
CA SER A 403 -37.84 23.01 71.73
C SER A 403 -39.24 22.82 71.15
N THR A 404 -40.16 22.33 72.00
CA THR A 404 -41.64 22.40 71.94
C THR A 404 -42.39 21.90 70.68
N SER A 405 -42.84 20.65 70.75
CA SER A 405 -44.12 20.01 70.37
C SER A 405 -44.96 20.35 69.11
N ASP A 406 -44.61 21.27 68.21
CA ASP A 406 -45.39 21.51 66.96
C ASP A 406 -44.62 21.23 65.64
N GLY A 407 -43.37 20.75 65.71
CA GLY A 407 -42.43 20.72 64.57
C GLY A 407 -42.45 19.50 63.63
N SER A 408 -43.29 18.48 63.84
CA SER A 408 -43.19 17.21 63.10
C SER A 408 -43.62 17.32 61.62
N SER A 409 -44.64 18.12 61.30
CA SER A 409 -45.10 18.29 59.91
C SER A 409 -44.11 19.08 59.05
N SER A 410 -43.50 20.15 59.58
CA SER A 410 -42.54 20.97 58.83
C SER A 410 -41.22 20.24 58.55
N SER A 411 -40.76 19.39 59.47
CA SER A 411 -39.57 18.55 59.24
C SER A 411 -39.80 17.50 58.14
N SER A 412 -41.00 16.92 58.07
CA SER A 412 -41.39 15.98 57.01
C SER A 412 -41.40 16.66 55.64
N GLU A 413 -41.91 17.88 55.57
CA GLU A 413 -42.01 18.67 54.33
C GLU A 413 -40.64 19.16 53.82
N LEU A 414 -39.72 19.50 54.72
CA LEU A 414 -38.32 19.80 54.37
C LEU A 414 -37.57 18.57 53.88
N THR A 415 -37.87 17.39 54.44
CA THR A 415 -37.26 16.12 54.02
C THR A 415 -37.74 15.70 52.63
N SER A 416 -39.02 15.87 52.31
CA SER A 416 -39.56 15.58 50.97
C SER A 416 -39.01 16.56 49.92
N ARG A 417 -38.85 17.84 50.27
CA ARG A 417 -38.19 18.84 49.42
C ARG A 417 -36.73 18.50 49.16
N LEU A 418 -35.98 18.05 50.16
CA LEU A 418 -34.59 17.64 50.02
C LEU A 418 -34.45 16.44 49.07
N GLN A 419 -35.30 15.42 49.24
CA GLN A 419 -35.31 14.26 48.34
C GLN A 419 -35.69 14.64 46.90
N GLY A 420 -36.63 15.58 46.73
CA GLY A 420 -37.00 16.12 45.42
C GLY A 420 -35.87 16.88 44.72
N THR A 421 -35.16 17.74 45.45
CA THR A 421 -34.02 18.50 44.91
C THR A 421 -32.81 17.61 44.63
N GLU A 422 -32.55 16.58 45.45
CA GLU A 422 -31.53 15.56 45.19
C GLU A 422 -31.81 14.78 43.90
N SER A 423 -33.06 14.38 43.67
CA SER A 423 -33.48 13.67 42.45
C SER A 423 -33.33 14.53 41.19
N GLN A 424 -33.70 15.82 41.29
CA GLN A 424 -33.52 16.79 40.20
C GLN A 424 -32.04 17.03 39.90
N LEU A 425 -31.22 17.23 40.93
CA LEU A 425 -29.78 17.42 40.77
C LEU A 425 -29.13 16.22 40.07
N LYS A 426 -29.52 14.99 40.42
CA LYS A 426 -29.02 13.78 39.77
C LYS A 426 -29.39 13.75 38.28
N THR A 427 -30.66 14.02 37.96
CA THR A 427 -31.14 14.01 36.57
C THR A 427 -30.41 15.04 35.70
N VAL A 428 -30.27 16.28 36.19
CA VAL A 428 -29.57 17.36 35.47
C VAL A 428 -28.08 17.06 35.33
N THR A 429 -27.46 16.42 36.33
CA THR A 429 -26.05 15.99 36.26
C THR A 429 -25.83 14.91 35.21
N ASP A 430 -26.73 13.92 35.14
CA ASP A 430 -26.67 12.85 34.14
C ASP A 430 -26.87 13.41 32.72
N GLU A 431 -27.85 14.31 32.51
CA GLU A 431 -28.06 15.01 31.25
C GLU A 431 -26.80 15.79 30.81
N ARG A 432 -26.19 16.56 31.72
CA ARG A 432 -24.94 17.30 31.46
C ARG A 432 -23.79 16.37 31.08
N ASN A 433 -23.62 15.25 31.77
CA ASN A 433 -22.60 14.25 31.45
C ASN A 433 -22.78 13.71 30.02
N THR A 434 -24.00 13.33 29.66
CA THR A 434 -24.27 12.78 28.32
C THR A 434 -24.04 13.80 27.20
N LEU A 435 -24.40 15.07 27.40
CA LEU A 435 -24.15 16.14 26.42
C LEU A 435 -22.65 16.40 26.24
N HIS A 436 -21.89 16.41 27.34
CA HIS A 436 -20.45 16.62 27.30
C HIS A 436 -19.71 15.46 26.60
N ASP A 437 -20.14 14.21 26.82
CA ASP A 437 -19.56 13.05 26.12
C ASP A 437 -19.86 13.07 24.62
N ARG A 438 -21.06 13.51 24.22
CA ARG A 438 -21.39 13.70 22.80
C ARG A 438 -20.55 14.80 22.17
N LEU A 439 -20.39 15.93 22.85
CA LEU A 439 -19.55 17.03 22.38
C LEU A 439 -18.09 16.60 22.24
N ARG A 440 -17.57 15.84 23.20
CA ARG A 440 -16.20 15.30 23.15
C ARG A 440 -15.99 14.40 21.94
N LYS A 441 -16.88 13.44 21.70
CA LYS A 441 -16.80 12.52 20.54
C LYS A 441 -16.85 13.29 19.22
N SER A 442 -17.79 14.23 19.10
CA SER A 442 -17.91 15.08 17.91
C SER A 442 -16.66 15.93 17.66
N ASN A 443 -16.00 16.42 18.72
CA ASN A 443 -14.78 17.21 18.59
C ASN A 443 -13.56 16.34 18.22
N GLU A 444 -13.46 15.13 18.76
CA GLU A 444 -12.45 14.14 18.37
C GLU A 444 -12.60 13.72 16.90
N GLU A 445 -13.83 13.56 16.41
CA GLU A 445 -14.14 13.28 15.01
C GLU A 445 -13.80 14.47 14.09
N ASN A 446 -14.12 15.71 14.49
CA ASN A 446 -13.73 16.90 13.74
C ASN A 446 -12.21 17.02 13.60
N LEU A 447 -11.44 16.77 14.67
CA LEU A 447 -9.98 16.82 14.62
C LEU A 447 -9.42 15.74 13.67
N ARG A 448 -10.02 14.54 13.66
CA ARG A 448 -9.65 13.47 12.73
C ARG A 448 -9.93 13.88 11.28
N LEU A 449 -11.10 14.44 11.01
CA LEU A 449 -11.48 14.91 9.67
C LEU A 449 -10.57 16.04 9.20
N THR A 450 -10.24 17.01 10.06
CA THR A 450 -9.29 18.09 9.73
C THR A 450 -7.91 17.54 9.37
N ASN A 451 -7.40 16.56 10.10
CA ASN A 451 -6.12 15.92 9.76
C ASN A 451 -6.16 15.17 8.43
N ILE A 452 -7.27 14.47 8.14
CA ILE A 452 -7.46 13.77 6.86
C ILE A 452 -7.51 14.78 5.70
N ILE A 453 -8.26 15.88 5.85
CA ILE A 453 -8.33 16.95 4.84
C ILE A 453 -6.93 17.52 4.57
N ARG A 454 -6.15 17.81 5.61
CA ARG A 454 -4.77 18.32 5.45
C ARG A 454 -3.88 17.35 4.65
N ILE A 455 -3.97 16.05 4.95
CA ILE A 455 -3.19 15.02 4.23
C ILE A 455 -3.63 14.97 2.75
N LEU A 456 -4.93 14.97 2.49
CA LEU A 456 -5.47 14.95 1.13
C LEU A 456 -5.11 16.23 0.34
N GLU A 457 -5.04 17.39 0.99
CA GLU A 457 -4.58 18.64 0.39
C GLU A 457 -3.09 18.59 0.02
N GLU A 458 -2.25 18.01 0.88
CA GLU A 458 -0.82 17.80 0.60
C GLU A 458 -0.60 16.81 -0.54
N GLU A 459 -1.34 15.69 -0.56
CA GLU A 459 -1.28 14.71 -1.65
C GLU A 459 -1.73 15.32 -2.98
N LYS A 460 -2.84 16.10 -2.96
CA LYS A 460 -3.32 16.79 -4.15
C LYS A 460 -2.29 17.78 -4.70
N ALA A 461 -1.63 18.56 -3.83
CA ALA A 461 -0.58 19.48 -4.25
C ALA A 461 0.61 18.74 -4.89
N ASN A 462 0.93 17.54 -4.39
CA ASN A 462 1.98 16.71 -4.97
C ASN A 462 1.59 16.19 -6.37
N TYR A 463 0.36 15.68 -6.53
CA TYR A 463 -0.16 15.24 -7.84
C TYR A 463 -0.23 16.39 -8.86
N ASP A 464 -0.62 17.59 -8.45
CA ASP A 464 -0.65 18.76 -9.34
C ASP A 464 0.77 19.14 -9.82
N LYS A 465 1.78 18.98 -8.98
CA LYS A 465 3.18 19.20 -9.34
C LYS A 465 3.71 18.14 -10.30
N GLU A 466 3.41 16.87 -10.04
CA GLU A 466 3.80 15.75 -10.90
C GLU A 466 3.16 15.87 -12.28
N LYS A 467 1.87 16.20 -12.34
CA LYS A 467 1.14 16.47 -13.59
C LYS A 467 1.76 17.59 -14.40
N LEU A 468 2.31 18.63 -13.75
CA LEU A 468 2.99 19.72 -14.44
C LEU A 468 4.31 19.25 -15.09
N VAL A 469 5.08 18.43 -14.40
CA VAL A 469 6.34 17.86 -14.92
C VAL A 469 6.06 16.93 -16.10
N LEU A 470 5.12 16.00 -15.97
CA LEU A 470 4.70 15.10 -17.05
C LEU A 470 4.22 15.87 -18.29
N LYS A 471 3.55 17.01 -18.09
CA LYS A 471 3.09 17.85 -19.20
C LYS A 471 4.27 18.51 -19.95
N ASP A 472 5.29 18.96 -19.23
CA ASP A 472 6.50 19.58 -19.80
C ASP A 472 7.37 18.55 -20.55
N GLU A 473 7.51 17.35 -19.99
CA GLU A 473 8.19 16.23 -20.66
C GLU A 473 7.47 15.81 -21.95
N LEU A 474 6.14 15.73 -21.92
CA LEU A 474 5.33 15.40 -23.09
C LEU A 474 5.44 16.46 -24.19
N GLU A 475 5.55 17.74 -23.83
CA GLU A 475 5.79 18.83 -24.78
C GLU A 475 7.20 18.75 -25.38
N THR A 476 8.20 18.40 -24.56
CA THR A 476 9.58 18.19 -25.02
C THR A 476 9.69 17.02 -25.99
N ILE A 477 9.10 15.86 -25.66
CA ILE A 477 9.11 14.67 -26.52
C ILE A 477 8.41 14.95 -27.84
N LYS A 478 7.28 15.68 -27.83
CA LYS A 478 6.59 16.08 -29.07
C LYS A 478 7.49 16.91 -29.97
N LYS A 479 8.24 17.86 -29.39
CA LYS A 479 9.18 18.67 -30.15
C LYS A 479 10.33 17.84 -30.73
N GLU A 480 10.88 16.90 -29.96
CA GLU A 480 11.92 15.97 -30.45
C GLU A 480 11.41 15.07 -31.58
N GLN A 481 10.15 14.62 -31.51
CA GLN A 481 9.50 13.87 -32.59
C GLN A 481 9.33 14.71 -33.86
N GLU A 482 8.92 15.97 -33.73
CA GLU A 482 8.84 16.91 -34.87
C GLU A 482 10.22 17.16 -35.49
N ASP A 483 11.25 17.39 -34.68
CA ASP A 483 12.63 17.58 -35.15
C ASP A 483 13.17 16.33 -35.87
N LEU A 484 12.87 15.13 -35.35
CA LEU A 484 13.25 13.87 -35.99
C LEU A 484 12.56 13.68 -37.35
N LEU A 485 11.27 14.01 -37.46
CA LEU A 485 10.54 13.96 -38.73
C LEU A 485 11.16 14.89 -39.77
N VAL A 486 11.61 16.08 -39.36
CA VAL A 486 12.34 17.01 -40.24
C VAL A 486 13.68 16.42 -40.71
N LEU A 487 14.42 15.77 -39.80
CA LEU A 487 15.69 15.13 -40.16
C LEU A 487 15.51 13.94 -41.12
N LEU A 488 14.46 13.13 -40.92
CA LEU A 488 14.12 12.04 -41.82
C LEU A 488 13.76 12.57 -43.22
N ALA A 489 12.96 13.64 -43.29
CA ALA A 489 12.65 14.29 -44.55
C ALA A 489 13.90 14.84 -45.26
N ASP A 490 14.85 15.46 -44.55
CA ASP A 490 16.13 15.90 -45.14
C ASP A 490 16.99 14.71 -45.60
N GLN A 491 16.98 13.61 -44.85
CA GLN A 491 17.67 12.38 -45.23
C GLN A 491 17.09 11.78 -46.52
N ASP A 492 15.76 11.76 -46.69
CA ASP A 492 15.11 11.29 -47.91
C ASP A 492 15.44 12.19 -49.11
N VAL A 493 15.45 13.52 -48.92
CA VAL A 493 15.89 14.46 -49.96
C VAL A 493 17.34 14.19 -50.37
N ARG A 494 18.24 13.90 -49.41
CA ARG A 494 19.63 13.53 -49.71
C ARG A 494 19.73 12.17 -50.40
N LYS A 495 18.97 11.16 -49.95
CA LYS A 495 18.90 9.83 -50.56
C LYS A 495 18.49 9.97 -52.02
N ASN A 496 17.48 10.78 -52.32
CA ASN A 496 17.02 11.05 -53.68
C ASN A 496 18.08 11.74 -54.54
N LYS A 497 18.78 12.76 -54.00
CA LYS A 497 19.91 13.40 -54.72
C LYS A 497 21.03 12.41 -55.04
N TYR A 498 21.37 11.52 -54.11
CA TYR A 498 22.39 10.49 -54.37
C TYR A 498 21.90 9.46 -55.40
N LYS A 499 20.62 9.05 -55.34
CA LYS A 499 20.03 8.20 -56.37
C LYS A 499 20.12 8.85 -57.76
N GLU A 500 19.79 10.13 -57.89
CA GLU A 500 19.91 10.87 -59.16
C GLU A 500 21.35 10.93 -59.67
N GLN A 501 22.32 11.22 -58.79
CA GLN A 501 23.74 11.24 -59.15
C GLN A 501 24.26 9.88 -59.62
N LEU A 502 23.85 8.80 -58.94
CA LEU A 502 24.22 7.43 -59.30
C LEU A 502 23.58 6.99 -60.63
N LYS A 503 22.31 7.38 -60.89
CA LYS A 503 21.66 7.20 -62.20
C LYS A 503 22.43 7.96 -63.30
N ALA A 504 22.87 9.19 -63.05
CA ALA A 504 23.66 9.98 -64.00
C ALA A 504 25.05 9.39 -64.29
N LEU A 505 25.62 8.61 -63.36
CA LEU A 505 26.89 7.89 -63.53
C LEU A 505 26.73 6.52 -64.23
N GLY A 506 25.50 6.16 -64.63
CA GLY A 506 25.22 4.93 -65.37
C GLY A 506 25.12 3.66 -64.49
N GLN A 507 24.92 3.81 -63.18
CA GLN A 507 24.64 2.68 -62.29
C GLN A 507 23.13 2.39 -62.23
N GLU A 508 22.77 1.11 -62.30
CA GLU A 508 21.40 0.63 -62.17
C GLU A 508 21.01 0.61 -60.68
N ILE A 509 20.06 1.45 -60.29
CA ILE A 509 19.53 1.51 -58.93
C ILE A 509 18.21 0.77 -58.94
N LYS A 510 18.11 -0.32 -58.17
CA LYS A 510 16.83 -0.95 -57.87
C LYS A 510 16.06 0.01 -56.96
N ASP A 511 14.96 0.55 -57.45
CA ASP A 511 14.06 1.34 -56.64
C ASP A 511 13.28 0.37 -55.74
N GLU A 512 13.42 0.54 -54.42
CA GLU A 512 12.71 -0.26 -53.40
C GLU A 512 11.20 0.07 -53.33
N ASP A 513 10.74 1.02 -54.15
CA ASP A 513 9.35 1.49 -54.21
C ASP A 513 8.53 0.80 -55.34
N ASP A 514 9.11 -0.18 -56.06
CA ASP A 514 8.43 -0.93 -57.14
C ASP A 514 7.80 -2.26 -56.66
N ASP A 515 7.68 -2.50 -55.35
CA ASP A 515 7.04 -3.70 -54.77
C ASP A 515 5.65 -3.40 -54.19
N ASP A 516 4.90 -2.49 -54.83
CA ASP A 516 3.49 -2.25 -54.57
C ASP A 516 2.63 -2.97 -55.63
N GLY A 517 1.97 -4.05 -55.22
CA GLY A 517 0.72 -4.51 -55.84
C GLY A 517 0.74 -5.87 -56.54
N ASP A 518 0.98 -6.95 -55.81
CA ASP A 518 0.38 -8.23 -56.20
C ASP A 518 -1.15 -8.09 -56.07
N ASP A 519 -1.83 -8.16 -57.23
CA ASP A 519 -3.27 -8.27 -57.41
C ASP A 519 -3.87 -9.30 -56.44
N ILE A 520 -4.53 -8.82 -55.38
CA ILE A 520 -5.64 -9.56 -54.77
C ILE A 520 -6.89 -9.07 -55.48
N SER A 521 -7.30 -9.84 -56.48
CA SER A 521 -8.59 -9.74 -57.14
C SER A 521 -9.73 -9.71 -56.11
N ASP A 522 -10.41 -8.58 -56.02
CA ASP A 522 -11.76 -8.46 -55.50
C ASP A 522 -12.70 -9.29 -56.39
N ASP A 523 -12.88 -10.57 -56.04
CA ASP A 523 -14.06 -11.33 -56.44
C ASP A 523 -15.18 -11.04 -55.43
N ASP A 524 -15.80 -9.88 -55.63
CA ASP A 524 -17.18 -9.62 -55.21
C ASP A 524 -18.12 -10.46 -56.11
N GLU A 525 -18.55 -11.63 -55.62
CA GLU A 525 -19.81 -12.24 -56.08
C GLU A 525 -20.79 -12.32 -54.90
N ASP A 526 -21.69 -11.32 -54.88
CA ASP A 526 -23.11 -11.41 -54.60
C ASP A 526 -23.63 -12.63 -53.79
N ILE A 527 -23.96 -12.40 -52.53
CA ILE A 527 -25.13 -13.07 -51.92
C ILE A 527 -26.07 -12.00 -51.35
N VAL A 528 -27.02 -11.71 -52.22
CA VAL A 528 -28.32 -11.03 -52.08
C VAL A 528 -29.06 -11.41 -50.79
N ASP A 529 -29.60 -10.40 -50.12
CA ASP A 529 -30.69 -10.51 -49.14
C ASP A 529 -31.93 -11.14 -49.80
N GLU A 530 -32.49 -12.24 -49.25
CA GLU A 530 -33.95 -12.41 -49.10
C GLU A 530 -34.32 -13.63 -48.24
N ASP A 531 -35.29 -13.38 -47.35
CA ASP A 531 -36.06 -14.20 -46.40
C ASP A 531 -35.48 -14.62 -45.03
#